data_AF-A0AA38CQ23-F1
#
_entry.id   AF-A0AA38CQ23-F1
#
_cell.length_a   1.000
_cell.length_b   1.000
_cell.length_c   1.000
_cell.angle_alpha   90.00
_cell.angle_beta   90.00
_cell.angle_gamma   90.00
#
_symmetry.space_group_name_H-M   'P 1'
#
loop_
_entity.id
_entity.type
_entity.pdbx_description
1 polymer ?
#
loop_
_entity_poly.entity_id
_entity_poly.type
_entity_poly.pdbx_seq_one_letter_code
_entity_poly.pdbx_strand_id
1 'polypeptide(L)'
;VEEKVANRPIVGQWQTAVHDALIDVGVVPDNGFTYDHISGTKIGGSIFDNKGNRHTAADLLEYGNPQKLTVLLRATVHKVSFYTQ
;
A
#
# COMPACT_ATOMS: atom_id res chain seq x y z
N VAL A 1 -8.60 -1.33 -5.96
CA VAL A 1 -7.37 -0.59 -5.57
C VAL A 1 -6.35 -1.57 -5.05
N GLU A 2 -6.61 -2.25 -3.93
CA GLU A 2 -5.68 -3.19 -3.29
C GLU A 2 -5.17 -4.27 -4.24
N GLU A 3 -6.02 -4.87 -5.08
CA GLU A 3 -5.60 -5.87 -6.08
C GLU A 3 -4.49 -5.40 -7.04
N LYS A 4 -4.41 -4.10 -7.34
CA LYS A 4 -3.43 -3.55 -8.28
C LYS A 4 -2.11 -3.19 -7.62
N VAL A 5 -2.14 -2.73 -6.37
CA VAL A 5 -0.99 -2.08 -5.73
C VAL A 5 -0.55 -2.76 -4.43
N ALA A 6 -1.37 -3.63 -3.85
CA ALA A 6 -1.06 -4.37 -2.64
C ALA A 6 -0.88 -5.85 -2.96
N ASN A 7 0.17 -6.42 -2.38
CA ASN A 7 0.58 -7.80 -2.59
C ASN A 7 0.77 -8.48 -1.25
N ARG A 8 0.55 -9.80 -1.21
CA ARG A 8 1.02 -10.62 -0.08
C ARG A 8 2.55 -10.69 -0.15
N PRO A 9 3.28 -10.27 0.90
CA PRO A 9 4.73 -10.23 0.84
C PRO A 9 5.35 -11.62 0.98
N ILE A 10 6.56 -11.77 0.45
CA ILE A 10 7.47 -12.85 0.84
C ILE A 10 8.06 -12.45 2.20
N VAL A 11 7.83 -13.28 3.23
CA VAL A 11 8.30 -13.00 4.58
C VAL A 11 9.75 -13.50 4.73
N GLY A 12 10.65 -12.58 5.04
CA GLY A 12 12.07 -12.88 5.31
C GLY A 12 12.34 -13.23 6.77
N GLN A 13 13.56 -13.73 7.04
CA GLN A 13 13.96 -14.20 8.37
C GLN A 13 13.78 -13.14 9.47
N TRP A 14 14.11 -11.88 9.18
CA TRP A 14 13.96 -10.81 10.16
C TRP A 14 12.50 -10.55 10.50
N GLN A 15 11.63 -10.50 9.49
CA GLN A 15 10.20 -10.31 9.69
C GLN A 15 9.58 -11.48 10.46
N THR A 16 9.99 -12.72 10.18
CA THR A 16 9.58 -13.90 10.97
C THR A 16 10.02 -13.77 12.43
N ALA A 17 11.29 -13.42 12.68
CA ALA A 17 11.78 -13.25 14.05
C ALA A 17 11.01 -12.16 14.83
N VAL A 18 10.68 -11.05 14.17
CA VAL A 18 9.85 -9.99 14.78
C VAL A 18 8.42 -10.48 15.04
N HIS A 19 7.82 -11.18 14.08
CA HIS A 19 6.49 -11.76 14.23
C HIS A 19 6.42 -12.69 15.46
N ASP A 20 7.36 -13.62 15.56
CA ASP A 20 7.39 -14.60 16.64
C ASP A 20 7.66 -13.92 17.99
N ALA A 21 8.58 -12.95 18.04
CA ALA A 21 8.84 -12.17 19.25
C ALA A 21 7.61 -11.37 19.73
N LEU A 22 6.80 -10.82 18.81
CA LEU A 22 5.56 -10.11 19.17
C LEU A 22 4.55 -11.05 19.83
N ILE A 23 4.42 -12.27 19.31
CA ILE A 23 3.58 -13.31 19.91
C ILE A 23 4.11 -13.70 21.30
N ASP A 24 5.43 -13.93 21.41
CA ASP A 24 6.08 -14.33 22.67
C ASP A 24 5.90 -13.31 23.80
N VAL A 25 5.85 -12.01 23.47
CA VAL A 25 5.61 -10.94 24.46
C VAL A 25 4.12 -10.62 24.65
N GLY A 26 3.21 -11.41 24.09
CA GLY A 26 1.78 -11.35 24.35
C GLY A 26 0.97 -10.43 23.41
N VAL A 27 1.51 -10.03 22.26
CA VAL A 27 0.75 -9.30 21.23
C VAL A 27 -0.07 -10.31 20.41
N VAL A 28 -1.18 -10.75 21.01
CA VAL A 28 -2.05 -11.81 20.47
C VAL A 28 -3.43 -11.26 20.11
N PRO A 29 -4.22 -11.93 19.25
CA PRO A 29 -3.94 -13.21 18.57
C PRO A 29 -2.93 -13.09 17.41
N ASP A 30 -2.38 -14.22 16.99
CA ASP A 30 -1.77 -14.34 15.66
C ASP A 30 -2.90 -14.39 14.61
N ASN A 31 -3.01 -13.34 13.81
CA ASN A 31 -4.02 -13.20 12.77
C ASN A 31 -3.55 -13.73 11.40
N GLY A 32 -2.33 -14.27 11.31
CA GLY A 32 -1.73 -14.68 10.04
C GLY A 32 -1.61 -13.52 9.06
N PHE A 33 -2.00 -13.74 7.81
CA PHE A 33 -2.00 -12.70 6.77
C PHE A 33 -3.37 -12.02 6.64
N THR A 34 -3.41 -10.69 6.77
CA THR A 34 -4.62 -9.90 6.46
C THR A 34 -4.31 -8.44 6.10
N TYR A 35 -5.12 -7.86 5.23
CA TYR A 35 -5.10 -6.43 4.93
C TYR A 35 -5.74 -5.59 6.05
N ASP A 36 -6.63 -6.19 6.84
CA ASP A 36 -7.45 -5.47 7.81
C ASP A 36 -6.65 -4.89 8.98
N HIS A 37 -7.05 -3.72 9.45
CA HIS A 37 -6.51 -3.16 10.69
C HIS A 37 -7.25 -3.76 11.89
N ILE A 38 -6.62 -4.72 12.55
CA ILE A 38 -7.16 -5.45 13.70
C ILE A 38 -6.09 -5.62 14.78
N SER A 39 -6.52 -5.83 16.03
CA SER A 39 -5.62 -6.05 17.16
C SER A 39 -4.89 -7.40 17.06
N GLY A 40 -3.67 -7.47 17.62
CA GLY A 40 -2.82 -8.65 17.62
C GLY A 40 -1.66 -8.56 16.63
N THR A 41 -1.02 -9.69 16.38
CA THR A 41 0.11 -9.79 15.44
C THR A 41 -0.41 -10.23 14.07
N LYS A 42 0.14 -9.67 12.99
CA LYS A 42 -0.24 -10.03 11.61
C LYS A 42 0.89 -9.76 10.62
N ILE A 43 0.85 -10.47 9.49
CA ILE A 43 1.53 -10.09 8.26
C ILE A 43 0.56 -9.25 7.41
N GLY A 44 0.93 -8.00 7.16
CA GLY A 44 0.17 -7.09 6.31
C GLY A 44 0.50 -7.20 4.82
N GLY A 45 -0.24 -6.47 3.99
CA GLY A 45 0.09 -6.27 2.58
C GLY A 45 1.34 -5.41 2.38
N SER A 46 1.98 -5.58 1.23
CA SER A 46 3.12 -4.77 0.77
C SER A 46 2.83 -4.17 -0.59
N ILE A 47 3.38 -2.99 -0.88
CA ILE A 47 3.36 -2.40 -2.22
C ILE A 47 4.46 -2.97 -3.13
N PHE A 48 5.32 -3.83 -2.60
CA PHE A 48 6.28 -4.59 -3.40
C PHE A 48 5.68 -5.93 -3.81
N ASP A 49 5.78 -6.27 -5.09
CA ASP A 49 5.41 -7.58 -5.60
C ASP A 49 6.45 -8.66 -5.24
N ASN A 50 6.17 -9.92 -5.59
CA ASN A 50 7.06 -11.05 -5.32
C ASN A 50 8.39 -10.99 -6.09
N LYS A 51 8.53 -10.10 -7.08
CA LYS A 51 9.76 -9.85 -7.83
C LYS A 51 10.53 -8.65 -7.29
N GLY A 52 10.02 -7.98 -6.26
CA GLY A 52 10.61 -6.77 -5.68
C GLY A 52 10.29 -5.48 -6.45
N ASN A 53 9.36 -5.49 -7.40
CA ASN A 53 8.90 -4.27 -8.06
C ASN A 53 7.95 -3.52 -7.16
N ARG A 54 8.12 -2.20 -7.07
CA ARG A 54 7.24 -1.33 -6.29
C ARG A 54 6.05 -0.89 -7.15
N HIS A 55 4.84 -1.17 -6.69
CA HIS A 55 3.60 -0.65 -7.22
C HIS A 55 3.16 0.61 -6.47
N THR A 56 2.60 1.58 -7.19
CA THR A 56 2.28 2.90 -6.62
C THR A 56 0.88 3.36 -6.99
N ALA A 57 0.45 4.49 -6.42
CA ALA A 57 -0.80 5.13 -6.83
C ALA A 57 -0.81 5.51 -8.32
N ALA A 58 0.34 5.70 -8.97
CA ALA A 58 0.41 5.98 -10.40
C ALA A 58 -0.05 4.78 -11.25
N ASP A 59 0.14 3.55 -10.78
CA ASP A 59 -0.31 2.32 -11.45
C ASP A 59 -1.84 2.26 -11.56
N LEU A 60 -2.56 2.96 -10.67
CA LEU A 60 -4.02 3.06 -10.72
C LEU A 60 -4.51 3.94 -11.88
N LEU A 61 -3.65 4.79 -12.46
CA LEU A 61 -3.99 5.59 -13.63
C LEU A 61 -4.30 4.70 -14.85
N GLU A 62 -3.81 3.46 -14.86
CA GLU A 62 -4.13 2.46 -15.89
C GLU A 62 -5.64 2.14 -15.98
N TYR A 63 -6.37 2.28 -14.87
CA TYR A 63 -7.83 2.12 -14.86
C TYR A 63 -8.58 3.36 -15.38
N GLY A 64 -7.89 4.49 -15.56
CA GLY A 64 -8.45 5.70 -16.13
C GLY A 64 -8.63 5.60 -17.65
N ASN A 65 -9.60 6.33 -18.21
CA ASN A 65 -9.70 6.46 -19.66
C ASN A 65 -8.59 7.42 -20.17
N PRO A 66 -7.63 6.95 -20.98
CA PRO A 66 -6.50 7.77 -21.41
C PRO A 66 -6.91 8.95 -22.31
N GLN A 67 -8.07 8.88 -22.97
CA GLN A 67 -8.60 9.97 -23.80
C GLN A 67 -9.24 11.09 -22.97
N LYS A 68 -9.51 10.83 -21.69
CA LYS A 68 -10.17 11.76 -20.76
C LYS A 68 -9.28 12.13 -19.58
N LEU A 69 -8.06 11.62 -19.53
CA LEU A 69 -7.10 11.83 -18.44
C LEU A 69 -5.88 12.57 -18.97
N THR A 70 -5.55 13.70 -18.33
CA THR A 70 -4.33 14.47 -18.63
C THR A 70 -3.46 14.52 -17.39
N VAL A 71 -2.22 14.09 -17.52
CA VAL A 71 -1.23 14.10 -16.43
C VAL A 71 -0.13 15.09 -16.79
N LEU A 72 0.03 16.13 -15.97
CA LEU A 72 1.08 17.13 -16.13
C LEU A 72 2.18 16.88 -15.10
N LEU A 73 3.38 16.57 -15.56
CA LEU A 73 4.55 16.36 -14.70
C LEU A 73 5.29 17.69 -14.49
N ARG A 74 5.95 17.83 -13.33
CA ARG A 74 6.72 19.04 -12.96
C ARG A 74 5.88 20.33 -12.97
N ALA A 75 4.57 20.21 -12.76
CA ALA A 75 3.64 21.33 -12.68
C ALA A 75 3.40 21.70 -11.19
N THR A 76 3.95 22.81 -10.73
CA THR A 76 3.70 23.31 -9.37
C THR A 76 2.42 24.13 -9.33
N VAL A 77 1.47 23.76 -8.48
CA VAL A 77 0.20 24.50 -8.33
C VAL A 77 0.42 25.69 -7.39
N HIS A 78 0.25 26.92 -7.89
CA HIS A 78 0.51 28.15 -7.11
C HIS A 78 -0.74 28.76 -6.48
N LYS A 79 -1.86 28.79 -7.21
CA LYS A 79 -3.10 29.42 -6.77
C LYS A 79 -4.29 28.74 -7.43
N VAL A 80 -5.38 28.63 -6.69
CA VAL A 80 -6.71 28.31 -7.23
C VAL A 80 -7.44 29.64 -7.49
N SER A 81 -7.93 29.81 -8.72
CA SER A 81 -8.69 31.00 -9.10
C SER A 81 -10.18 30.80 -8.82
N PHE A 82 -10.81 31.81 -8.23
CA PHE A 82 -12.24 31.83 -7.95
C PHE A 82 -12.88 33.01 -8.68
N TYR A 83 -14.12 32.84 -9.14
CA TYR A 83 -14.96 33.95 -9.61
C TYR A 83 -15.92 34.34 -8.49
N THR A 84 -16.05 35.63 -8.21
CA THR A 84 -17.10 36.18 -7.33
C THR A 84 -18.29 36.61 -8.18
N GLN A 85 -19.51 36.27 -7.75
CA GLN A 85 -20.75 36.81 -8.29
C GLN A 85 -20.95 38.26 -7.83
#